data_AF-A0A1C6CV20-F1
#
_entry.id   AF-A0A1C6CV20-F1
#
_cell.length_a   1.000
_cell.length_b   1.000
_cell.length_c   1.000
_cell.angle_alpha   90.00
_cell.angle_beta   90.00
_cell.angle_gamma   90.00
#
_symmetry.space_group_name_H-M   'P 1'
#
loop_
_entity.id
_entity.type
_entity.pdbx_description
1 polymer ?
#
loop_
_entity_poly.entity_id
_entity_poly.type
_entity_poly.pdbx_seq_one_letter_code
_entity_poly.pdbx_strand_id
1 'polypeptide(L)'
;MEQLISQTHLGKDTLTSIVIAFCDRIKSAGYRPMLYYNPNWLCNYLHKDKLINKYDIWLANWGYVGKYGGWICLDYTAKVGTTSTVKSDKVYYTVKSGDTLSYIAYKYNTTVDKLVSLNNIKNRDLIYVGQKIRVK
;
A
#
# COMPACT_ATOMS: atom_id res chain seq x y z
N MET A 1 -33.26 17.40 7.34
CA MET A 1 -32.14 16.46 7.15
C MET A 1 -30.87 17.28 7.06
N GLU A 2 -30.07 17.31 8.13
CA GLU A 2 -28.72 17.89 8.05
C GLU A 2 -27.94 17.07 7.02
N GLN A 3 -27.56 17.69 5.90
CA GLN A 3 -26.56 17.09 5.04
C GLN A 3 -25.28 17.00 5.87
N LEU A 4 -24.81 15.78 6.13
CA LEU A 4 -23.49 15.56 6.71
C LEU A 4 -22.47 16.28 5.83
N ILE A 5 -22.02 17.45 6.27
CA ILE A 5 -21.05 18.24 5.53
C ILE A 5 -19.76 17.42 5.55
N SER A 6 -19.38 16.87 4.41
CA SER A 6 -18.13 16.13 4.27
C SER A 6 -16.98 17.02 4.69
N GLN A 7 -16.15 16.56 5.63
CA GLN A 7 -15.03 17.33 6.19
C GLN A 7 -13.92 17.59 5.16
N THR A 8 -14.02 17.00 3.97
CA THR A 8 -13.03 17.08 2.87
C THR A 8 -12.77 18.50 2.39
N HIS A 9 -13.65 19.46 2.65
CA HIS A 9 -13.47 20.87 2.28
C HIS A 9 -12.46 21.62 3.17
N LEU A 10 -12.10 21.08 4.34
CA LEU A 10 -11.20 21.74 5.30
C LEU A 10 -9.72 21.67 4.92
N GLY A 11 -9.37 20.83 3.94
CA GLY A 11 -7.98 20.60 3.53
C GLY A 11 -7.22 19.65 4.44
N LYS A 12 -6.16 19.04 3.87
CA LYS A 12 -5.40 17.94 4.48
C LYS A 12 -4.68 18.33 5.78
N ASP A 13 -4.14 19.55 5.83
CA ASP A 13 -3.45 20.06 7.03
C ASP A 13 -4.40 20.25 8.21
N THR A 14 -5.54 20.89 7.96
CA THR A 14 -6.56 21.15 8.98
C THR A 14 -7.12 19.84 9.52
N LEU A 15 -7.48 18.90 8.63
CA LEU A 15 -7.99 17.58 9.03
C LEU A 15 -6.98 16.82 9.87
N THR A 16 -5.71 16.82 9.45
CA THR A 16 -4.64 16.13 10.21
C THR A 16 -4.45 16.78 11.59
N SER A 17 -4.51 18.10 11.67
CA SER A 17 -4.36 18.84 12.93
C SER A 17 -5.50 18.56 13.90
N ILE A 18 -6.74 18.45 13.41
CA ILE A 18 -7.91 18.06 14.20
C ILE A 18 -7.71 16.66 14.80
N VAL A 19 -7.29 15.69 13.97
CA VAL A 19 -7.03 14.31 14.42
C VAL A 19 -5.94 14.29 15.50
N ILE A 20 -4.83 15.00 15.27
CA ILE A 20 -3.73 15.08 16.23
C ILE A 20 -4.20 15.69 17.55
N ALA A 21 -4.90 16.82 17.52
CA ALA A 21 -5.37 17.51 18.71
C ALA A 21 -6.32 16.63 19.54
N PHE A 22 -7.23 15.92 18.87
CA PHE A 22 -8.12 14.97 19.53
C PHE A 22 -7.34 13.84 20.21
N CYS A 23 -6.44 13.17 19.48
CA CYS A 23 -5.68 12.06 20.05
C CYS A 23 -4.74 12.50 21.17
N ASP A 24 -4.10 13.66 21.06
CA ASP A 24 -3.26 14.21 22.12
C ASP A 24 -4.07 14.54 23.38
N ARG A 25 -5.32 15.00 23.22
CA ARG A 25 -6.23 15.22 24.35
C ARG A 25 -6.60 13.91 25.06
N ILE A 26 -6.84 12.84 24.32
CA ILE A 26 -7.12 11.51 24.88
C ILE A 26 -5.88 10.94 25.60
N LYS A 27 -4.69 11.10 25.01
CA LYS A 27 -3.42 10.72 25.65
C LYS A 27 -3.16 11.48 26.94
N SER A 28 -3.40 12.80 26.96
CA SER A 28 -3.18 13.61 28.17
C SER A 28 -4.15 13.26 29.30
N ALA A 29 -5.29 12.65 28.98
CA ALA A 29 -6.22 12.09 29.96
C ALA A 29 -5.84 10.67 30.44
N GLY A 30 -4.69 10.12 29.99
CA GLY A 30 -4.19 8.81 30.40
C GLY A 30 -4.67 7.62 29.55
N TYR A 31 -5.39 7.88 28.46
CA TYR A 31 -5.92 6.84 27.57
C TYR A 31 -5.03 6.63 26.34
N ARG A 32 -5.15 5.47 25.68
CA ARG A 32 -4.45 5.16 24.42
C ARG A 32 -5.43 5.28 23.25
N PRO A 33 -5.35 6.35 22.43
CA PRO A 33 -6.18 6.47 21.24
C PRO A 33 -5.66 5.54 20.15
N MET A 34 -6.58 4.86 19.46
CA MET A 34 -6.32 4.13 18.23
C MET A 34 -7.18 4.71 17.12
N LEU A 35 -6.58 4.91 15.95
CA LEU A 35 -7.25 5.50 14.80
C LEU A 35 -7.84 4.41 13.90
N TYR A 36 -9.05 4.59 13.42
CA TYR A 36 -9.70 3.67 12.47
C TYR A 36 -9.98 4.38 11.15
N TYR A 37 -9.45 3.86 10.04
CA TYR A 37 -9.63 4.50 8.71
C TYR A 37 -9.78 3.51 7.57
N ASN A 38 -10.53 3.93 6.55
CA ASN A 38 -10.36 3.38 5.21
C ASN A 38 -9.00 3.85 4.62
N PRO A 39 -8.22 2.96 3.99
CA PRO A 39 -6.94 3.26 3.33
C PRO A 39 -6.96 4.47 2.38
N ASN A 40 -7.97 4.53 1.52
CA ASN A 40 -8.17 5.58 0.53
C ASN A 40 -8.35 6.94 1.23
N TRP A 41 -9.12 6.93 2.32
CA TRP A 41 -9.41 8.13 3.08
C TRP A 41 -8.16 8.66 3.79
N LEU A 42 -7.42 7.77 4.48
CA LEU A 42 -6.17 8.13 5.17
C LEU A 42 -5.15 8.72 4.20
N CYS A 43 -4.96 8.13 3.02
CA CYS A 43 -3.95 8.57 2.07
C CYS A 43 -4.32 9.90 1.38
N ASN A 44 -5.59 10.10 1.04
CA ASN A 44 -6.01 11.29 0.27
C ASN A 44 -6.24 12.50 1.17
N TYR A 45 -6.79 12.31 2.37
CA TYR A 45 -7.29 13.42 3.19
C TYR A 45 -6.48 13.69 4.46
N LEU A 46 -5.48 12.86 4.80
CA LEU A 46 -4.62 13.05 5.97
C LEU A 46 -3.13 12.87 5.67
N HIS A 47 -2.27 13.61 6.38
CA HIS A 47 -0.81 13.41 6.34
C HIS A 47 -0.44 12.19 7.18
N LYS A 48 -0.47 11.02 6.56
CA LYS A 48 -0.23 9.73 7.20
C LYS A 48 1.11 9.66 7.94
N ASP A 49 2.14 10.32 7.42
CA ASP A 49 3.49 10.40 7.99
C ASP A 49 3.49 11.04 9.39
N LYS A 50 2.56 11.97 9.64
CA LYS A 50 2.38 12.62 10.95
C LYS A 50 1.59 11.77 11.94
N LEU A 51 0.85 10.77 11.47
CA LEU A 51 -0.06 9.95 12.29
C LEU A 51 0.54 8.59 12.62
N ILE A 52 1.14 7.95 11.63
CA ILE A 52 1.49 6.52 11.70
C ILE A 52 2.67 6.21 12.63
N ASN A 53 3.51 7.21 12.88
CA ASN A 53 4.60 7.12 13.85
C ASN A 53 4.17 7.54 15.27
N LYS A 54 2.96 8.09 15.43
CA LYS A 54 2.49 8.68 16.69
C LYS A 54 1.34 7.91 17.34
N TYR A 55 0.50 7.24 16.55
CA TYR A 55 -0.70 6.55 17.01
C TYR A 55 -0.82 5.17 16.40
N ASP A 56 -1.44 4.26 17.14
CA ASP A 56 -1.86 2.97 16.61
C ASP A 56 -2.99 3.19 15.60
N ILE A 57 -2.94 2.48 14.47
CA ILE A 57 -3.92 2.62 13.37
C ILE A 57 -4.47 1.26 12.99
N TRP A 58 -5.80 1.14 12.98
CA TRP A 58 -6.55 0.03 12.43
C TRP A 58 -7.13 0.43 11.07
N LEU A 59 -6.80 -0.32 10.03
CA LEU A 59 -7.21 -0.01 8.66
C LEU A 59 -8.35 -0.92 8.21
N ALA A 60 -9.42 -0.29 7.74
CA ALA A 60 -10.62 -0.91 7.23
C ALA A 60 -10.51 -1.13 5.73
N ASN A 61 -9.97 -2.29 5.33
CA ASN A 61 -9.84 -2.65 3.92
C ASN A 61 -10.90 -3.67 3.52
N TRP A 62 -11.98 -3.17 2.94
CA TRP A 62 -13.10 -3.99 2.45
C TRP A 62 -12.99 -4.06 0.92
N GLY A 63 -11.98 -4.78 0.42
CA GLY A 63 -11.68 -4.90 -1.01
C GLY A 63 -11.15 -6.28 -1.36
N TYR A 64 -11.61 -6.81 -2.51
CA TYR A 64 -11.17 -8.06 -3.13
C TYR A 64 -9.66 -7.99 -3.47
N VAL A 65 -8.86 -8.93 -2.99
CA VAL A 65 -7.43 -9.05 -3.33
C VAL A 65 -7.26 -9.62 -4.75
N GLY A 66 -7.49 -8.78 -5.77
CA GLY A 66 -7.16 -9.10 -7.15
C GLY A 66 -7.86 -8.27 -8.23
N LYS A 67 -7.06 -7.81 -9.21
CA LYS A 67 -7.42 -7.25 -10.53
C LYS A 67 -8.21 -5.93 -10.59
N TYR A 68 -8.21 -5.08 -9.56
CA TYR A 68 -8.60 -3.66 -9.67
C TYR A 68 -7.83 -2.81 -8.64
N GLY A 69 -7.28 -1.66 -9.07
CA GLY A 69 -6.89 -0.53 -8.21
C GLY A 69 -6.11 -0.87 -6.93
N GLY A 70 -4.78 -0.89 -7.02
CA GLY A 70 -3.93 -1.05 -5.84
C GLY A 70 -4.17 0.04 -4.80
N TRP A 71 -4.75 -0.34 -3.67
CA TRP A 71 -4.55 0.33 -2.39
C TRP A 71 -3.76 -0.60 -1.50
N ILE A 72 -2.44 -0.38 -1.49
CA ILE A 72 -1.55 -0.96 -0.48
C ILE A 72 -1.83 -0.23 0.83
N CYS A 73 -2.21 -0.99 1.85
CA CYS A 73 -1.80 -0.68 3.21
C CYS A 73 -0.66 -1.63 3.53
N LEU A 74 0.55 -1.10 3.58
CA LEU A 74 1.64 -1.79 4.25
C LEU A 74 1.22 -2.00 5.70
N ASP A 75 1.49 -3.18 6.24
CA ASP A 75 1.44 -3.44 7.67
C ASP A 75 2.39 -2.48 8.38
N TYR A 76 1.87 -1.43 9.01
CA TYR A 76 2.69 -0.48 9.78
C TYR A 76 2.91 -0.93 11.23
N THR A 77 2.46 -2.12 11.61
CA THR A 77 2.72 -2.72 12.92
C THR A 77 4.00 -3.54 12.97
N ALA A 78 4.71 -3.72 11.85
CA ALA A 78 6.09 -4.16 11.91
C ALA A 78 6.96 -2.96 12.30
N LYS A 79 7.36 -2.89 13.59
CA LYS A 79 8.48 -2.06 14.04
C LYS A 79 9.59 -2.19 13.00
N VAL A 80 9.89 -1.10 12.29
CA VAL A 80 11.07 -1.00 11.44
C VAL A 80 12.28 -1.01 12.36
N GLY A 81 12.69 -2.22 12.76
CA GLY A 81 14.05 -2.48 13.13
C GLY A 81 14.91 -2.13 11.91
N THR A 82 15.89 -1.28 12.14
CA THR A 82 17.09 -0.99 11.36
C THR A 82 17.15 -1.76 10.04
N THR A 83 17.19 -1.02 8.91
CA THR A 83 17.48 -1.52 7.56
C THR A 83 18.74 -2.38 7.55
N SER A 84 18.59 -3.66 7.90
CA SER A 84 19.46 -4.71 7.43
C SER A 84 19.15 -4.81 5.95
N THR A 85 20.16 -4.61 5.11
CA THR A 85 20.08 -4.82 3.67
C THR A 85 19.63 -6.26 3.43
N VAL A 86 18.32 -6.47 3.33
CA VAL A 86 17.76 -7.72 2.82
C VAL A 86 18.19 -7.74 1.37
N LYS A 87 19.26 -8.48 1.10
CA LYS A 87 19.63 -8.87 -0.25
C LYS A 87 18.36 -9.46 -0.86
N SER A 88 17.72 -8.70 -1.76
CA SER A 88 16.57 -9.21 -2.50
C SER A 88 17.09 -10.39 -3.31
N ASP A 89 16.79 -11.60 -2.85
CA ASP A 89 17.12 -12.78 -3.62
C ASP A 89 16.38 -12.67 -4.95
N LYS A 90 17.16 -12.62 -6.03
CA LYS A 90 16.63 -12.53 -7.38
C LYS A 90 15.90 -13.83 -7.66
N VAL A 91 14.58 -13.79 -7.61
CA VAL A 91 13.74 -14.94 -7.96
C VAL A 91 13.46 -14.90 -9.45
N TYR A 92 13.64 -16.03 -10.13
CA TYR A 92 13.39 -16.20 -11.56
C TYR A 92 12.28 -17.22 -11.80
N TYR A 93 11.50 -16.98 -12.85
CA TYR A 93 10.49 -17.89 -13.37
C TYR A 93 10.80 -18.23 -14.84
N THR A 94 10.70 -19.49 -15.20
CA THR A 94 10.82 -19.94 -16.60
C THR A 94 9.44 -20.02 -17.21
N VAL A 95 9.21 -19.24 -18.26
CA VAL A 95 7.94 -19.17 -19.00
C VAL A 95 7.59 -20.53 -19.59
N LYS A 96 6.32 -20.94 -19.42
CA LYS A 96 5.74 -22.18 -19.95
C LYS A 96 4.73 -21.88 -21.05
N SER A 97 4.38 -22.89 -21.85
CA SER A 97 3.34 -22.75 -22.87
C SER A 97 2.02 -22.30 -22.24
N GLY A 98 1.41 -21.26 -22.80
CA GLY A 98 0.18 -20.65 -22.29
C GLY A 98 0.38 -19.55 -21.23
N ASP A 99 1.61 -19.28 -20.80
CA ASP A 99 1.87 -18.19 -19.86
C ASP A 99 1.73 -16.81 -20.54
N THR A 100 1.29 -15.84 -19.75
CA THR A 100 1.31 -14.41 -20.11
C THR A 100 2.03 -13.63 -19.02
N LEU A 101 2.59 -12.45 -19.34
CA LEU A 101 3.19 -11.59 -18.32
C LEU A 101 2.17 -11.21 -17.23
N SER A 102 0.89 -11.05 -17.60
CA SER A 102 -0.20 -10.82 -16.65
C SER A 102 -0.39 -11.98 -15.67
N TYR A 103 -0.37 -13.23 -16.17
CA TYR A 103 -0.47 -14.41 -15.32
C TYR A 103 0.75 -14.58 -14.40
N ILE A 104 1.96 -14.35 -14.92
CA ILE A 104 3.19 -14.41 -14.13
C ILE A 104 3.21 -13.32 -13.06
N ALA A 105 2.82 -12.09 -13.42
CA ALA A 105 2.72 -10.97 -12.48
C ALA A 105 1.74 -11.29 -11.34
N TYR A 106 0.57 -11.85 -11.69
CA TYR A 106 -0.43 -12.31 -10.72
C TYR A 106 0.14 -13.37 -9.77
N LYS A 107 0.76 -14.42 -10.32
CA LYS A 107 1.33 -15.54 -9.55
C LYS A 107 2.40 -15.10 -8.54
N TYR A 108 3.17 -14.07 -8.87
CA TYR A 108 4.28 -13.58 -8.04
C TYR A 108 3.97 -12.28 -7.29
N ASN A 109 2.70 -11.86 -7.27
CA ASN A 109 2.24 -10.64 -6.61
C ASN A 109 3.07 -9.40 -6.99
N THR A 110 3.32 -9.23 -8.28
CA THR A 110 4.04 -8.09 -8.88
C THR A 110 3.21 -7.51 -10.03
N THR A 111 3.73 -6.50 -10.74
CA THR A 111 3.03 -5.90 -11.89
C THR A 111 3.74 -6.24 -13.19
N VAL A 112 3.00 -6.22 -14.29
CA VAL A 112 3.59 -6.39 -15.62
C VAL A 112 4.64 -5.31 -15.88
N ASP A 113 4.39 -4.05 -15.51
CA ASP A 113 5.36 -2.96 -15.69
C ASP A 113 6.62 -3.17 -14.84
N LYS A 114 6.48 -3.75 -13.65
CA LYS A 114 7.63 -4.12 -12.82
C LYS A 114 8.39 -5.29 -13.42
N LEU A 115 7.72 -6.29 -13.99
CA LEU A 115 8.38 -7.37 -14.73
C LEU A 115 9.10 -6.84 -15.97
N VAL A 116 8.46 -5.95 -16.72
CA VAL A 116 9.01 -5.32 -17.92
C VAL A 116 10.28 -4.53 -17.59
N SER A 117 10.22 -3.67 -16.56
CA SER A 117 11.38 -2.88 -16.13
C SER A 117 12.49 -3.74 -15.51
N LEU A 118 12.16 -4.77 -14.72
CA LEU A 118 13.15 -5.69 -14.14
C LEU A 118 13.91 -6.51 -15.18
N ASN A 119 13.29 -6.75 -16.34
CA ASN A 119 13.82 -7.64 -17.38
C ASN A 119 14.11 -6.94 -18.72
N ASN A 120 14.00 -5.61 -18.76
CA ASN A 120 14.19 -4.78 -19.96
C ASN A 120 13.39 -5.29 -21.19
N ILE A 121 12.13 -5.68 -20.97
CA ILE A 121 11.27 -6.24 -22.02
C ILE A 121 10.75 -5.09 -22.90
N LYS A 122 11.05 -5.12 -24.20
CA LYS A 122 10.63 -4.05 -25.13
C LYS A 122 9.15 -4.13 -25.50
N ASN A 123 8.63 -5.34 -25.67
CA ASN A 123 7.24 -5.58 -26.02
C ASN A 123 6.55 -6.36 -24.89
N ARG A 124 5.63 -5.70 -24.21
CA ARG A 124 4.87 -6.22 -23.06
C ARG A 124 3.99 -7.42 -23.42
N ASP A 125 3.63 -7.57 -24.69
CA ASP A 125 2.70 -8.61 -25.12
C ASP A 125 3.42 -9.83 -25.71
N LEU A 126 4.76 -9.83 -25.68
CA LEU A 126 5.59 -10.89 -26.26
C LEU A 126 6.58 -11.47 -25.25
N ILE A 127 6.35 -12.73 -24.88
CA ILE A 127 7.28 -13.57 -24.12
C ILE A 127 7.39 -14.95 -24.77
N TYR A 128 8.54 -15.60 -24.58
CA TYR A 128 8.83 -16.89 -25.20
C TYR A 128 8.88 -18.01 -24.16
N VAL A 129 8.36 -19.18 -24.52
CA VAL A 129 8.52 -20.38 -23.69
C VAL A 129 10.00 -20.67 -23.46
N GLY A 130 10.38 -20.97 -22.22
CA GLY A 130 11.76 -21.14 -21.80
C GLY A 130 12.49 -19.85 -21.39
N GLN A 131 11.89 -18.67 -21.63
CA GLN A 131 12.46 -17.39 -21.19
C GLN A 131 12.50 -17.32 -19.66
N LYS A 132 13.63 -16.90 -19.10
CA LYS A 132 13.76 -16.61 -17.67
C LYS A 132 13.36 -15.16 -17.38
N ILE A 133 12.33 -14.99 -16.56
CA ILE A 133 11.81 -13.71 -16.12
C ILE A 133 12.12 -13.53 -14.64
N ARG A 134 12.81 -12.44 -14.29
CA ARG A 134 13.03 -12.00 -12.93
C ARG A 134 11.73 -11.44 -12.35
N VAL A 135 11.28 -12.00 -11.23
CA VAL A 135 10.00 -11.65 -10.60
C VAL A 135 10.15 -10.89 -9.28
N LYS A 136 11.35 -10.88 -8.67
CA LYS A 136 11.73 -10.12 -7.46
C LYS A 136 13.17 -9.58 -7.55
#